data_AF-A0AAW7JX66-F1
#
_entry.id   AF-A0AAW7JX66-F1
#
_cell.length_a   1.000
_cell.length_b   1.000
_cell.length_c   1.000
_cell.angle_alpha   90.00
_cell.angle_beta   90.00
_cell.angle_gamma   90.00
#
_symmetry.space_group_name_H-M   'P 1'
#
loop_
_entity.id
_entity.type
_entity.pdbx_description
1 polymer ?
#
loop_
_entity_poly.entity_id
_entity_poly.type
_entity_poly.pdbx_seq_one_letter_code
_entity_poly.pdbx_strand_id
1 'polypeptide(L)' 'MNNGFRSVIGSDGSMHLENQVGSLRYDLSDGSVDHILASSGNFTSVIKNNGSIDLEHTIGNMRFTLGKPGFEQLL' A
#
# COMPACT_ATOMS: atom_id res chain seq x y z
N MET A 1 -8.97 -13.62 -14.64
CA MET A 1 -8.00 -12.51 -14.78
C MET A 1 -8.16 -11.66 -13.53
N ASN A 2 -7.08 -11.42 -12.77
CA ASN A 2 -7.12 -10.48 -11.66
C ASN A 2 -7.07 -9.08 -12.29
N ASN A 3 -8.16 -8.31 -12.19
CA ASN A 3 -8.33 -7.07 -12.96
C ASN A 3 -7.52 -5.88 -12.39
N GLY A 4 -6.52 -6.14 -11.54
CA GLY A 4 -5.71 -5.11 -10.86
C GLY A 4 -6.37 -4.50 -9.62
N PHE A 5 -7.66 -4.78 -9.41
CA PHE A 5 -8.42 -4.27 -8.27
C PHE A 5 -8.24 -5.10 -7.00
N ARG A 6 -8.05 -4.41 -5.88
CA ARG A 6 -7.91 -5.02 -4.56
C ARG A 6 -8.54 -4.13 -3.49
N SER A 7 -9.22 -4.76 -2.52
CA SER A 7 -9.53 -4.06 -1.28
C SER A 7 -8.41 -4.28 -0.26
N VAL A 8 -7.93 -3.20 0.34
CA VAL A 8 -6.85 -3.20 1.33
C VAL A 8 -7.32 -2.49 2.59
N ILE A 9 -7.02 -3.06 3.76
CA ILE A 9 -7.14 -2.37 5.04
C ILE A 9 -5.79 -1.72 5.32
N GLY A 10 -5.76 -0.39 5.35
CA GLY A 10 -4.56 0.41 5.53
C GLY A 10 -4.07 0.43 6.99
N SER A 11 -2.88 0.98 7.19
CA SER A 11 -2.32 1.22 8.53
C SER A 11 -3.07 2.32 9.32
N ASP A 12 -3.89 3.11 8.63
CA ASP A 12 -4.84 4.06 9.21
C ASP A 12 -6.14 3.38 9.70
N GLY A 13 -6.31 2.08 9.42
CA GLY A 13 -7.51 1.31 9.75
C GLY A 13 -8.66 1.45 8.74
N SER A 14 -8.48 2.24 7.69
CA SER A 14 -9.50 2.46 6.66
C SER A 14 -9.46 1.35 5.60
N MET A 15 -10.59 1.14 4.93
CA MET A 15 -10.67 0.25 3.77
C MET A 15 -10.47 1.06 2.49
N HIS A 16 -9.42 0.72 1.75
CA HIS A 16 -9.04 1.30 0.47
C HIS A 16 -9.45 0.36 -0.67
N LEU A 17 -9.94 0.94 -1.76
CA LEU A 17 -10.21 0.20 -3.00
C LEU A 17 -9.15 0.61 -4.02
N GLU A 18 -8.17 -0.26 -4.23
CA GLU A 18 -6.99 0.05 -5.01
C GLU A 18 -7.05 -0.59 -6.38
N ASN A 19 -6.51 0.09 -7.38
CA ASN A 19 -6.20 -0.48 -8.68
C ASN A 19 -4.73 -0.25 -9.02
N GLN A 20 -3.99 -1.32 -9.27
CA GLN A 20 -2.60 -1.21 -9.68
C GLN A 20 -2.45 -1.39 -11.19
N VAL A 21 -1.87 -0.39 -11.86
CA VAL A 21 -1.54 -0.42 -13.29
C VAL A 21 -0.05 -0.15 -13.45
N GLY A 22 0.72 -1.21 -13.74
CA GLY A 22 2.18 -1.14 -13.76
C GLY A 22 2.75 -0.81 -12.38
N SER A 23 3.55 0.25 -12.30
CA SER A 23 4.10 0.78 -11.04
C SER A 23 3.19 1.79 -10.35
N LEU A 24 2.07 2.19 -10.96
CA LEU A 24 1.15 3.15 -10.34
C LEU A 24 0.04 2.40 -9.61
N ARG A 25 -0.24 2.82 -8.38
CA ARG A 25 -1.37 2.36 -7.58
C ARG A 25 -2.31 3.52 -7.36
N TYR A 26 -3.54 3.37 -7.86
CA TYR A 26 -4.62 4.31 -7.69
C TYR A 26 -5.47 3.85 -6.52
N ASP A 27 -5.65 4.71 -5.54
CA ASP A 27 -6.66 4.51 -4.51
C ASP A 27 -7.96 5.19 -4.95
N LEU A 28 -8.99 4.39 -5.16
CA LEU A 28 -10.31 4.84 -5.61
C LEU A 28 -11.18 5.32 -4.46
N SER A 29 -10.75 5.13 -3.21
CA SER A 29 -11.48 5.60 -2.03
C SER A 29 -11.24 7.10 -1.77
N ASP A 30 -10.02 7.59 -2.03
CA ASP A 30 -9.63 8.99 -1.81
C ASP A 30 -9.05 9.70 -3.04
N GLY A 31 -8.81 8.97 -4.14
CA GLY A 31 -8.24 9.49 -5.38
C GLY A 31 -6.72 9.66 -5.35
N SER A 32 -6.04 9.17 -4.32
CA SER A 32 -4.59 9.25 -4.22
C SER A 32 -3.90 8.32 -5.22
N VAL A 33 -2.68 8.70 -5.62
CA VAL A 33 -1.85 7.92 -6.53
C VAL A 33 -0.48 7.75 -5.92
N ASP A 34 -0.06 6.50 -5.84
CA ASP A 34 1.23 6.08 -5.32
C ASP A 34 2.07 5.46 -6.44
N HIS A 35 3.39 5.63 -6.34
CA HIS A 35 4.34 5.00 -7.24
C HIS A 35 5.11 3.89 -6.53
N ILE A 36 4.88 2.66 -6.94
CA ILE A 36 5.53 1.44 -6.46
C ILE A 36 6.88 1.29 -7.16
N LEU A 37 7.96 1.29 -6.40
CA LEU A 37 9.31 1.20 -6.96
C LEU A 37 9.75 -0.24 -7.19
N ALA A 38 9.97 -0.98 -6.10
CA ALA A 38 10.39 -2.37 -6.12
C ALA A 38 10.18 -3.00 -4.73
N SER A 39 9.98 -4.31 -4.71
CA SER A 39 9.91 -5.10 -3.48
C SER A 39 11.30 -5.64 -3.12
N SER A 40 11.74 -5.45 -1.88
CA SER A 40 12.92 -6.10 -1.30
C SER A 40 12.47 -7.00 -0.17
N GLY A 41 12.59 -8.32 -0.37
CA GLY A 41 12.01 -9.31 0.54
C GLY A 41 10.48 -9.15 0.64
N ASN A 42 9.97 -9.11 1.87
CA ASN A 42 8.53 -8.98 2.16
C ASN A 42 8.01 -7.53 2.10
N PHE A 43 8.89 -6.57 1.80
CA PHE A 43 8.59 -5.15 1.83
C PHE A 43 8.56 -4.53 0.44
N THR A 44 7.59 -3.66 0.21
CA THR A 44 7.46 -2.84 -0.99
C THR A 44 7.77 -1.39 -0.66
N SER A 45 8.68 -0.77 -1.40
CA SER A 45 8.92 0.68 -1.29
C SER A 45 7.96 1.44 -2.21
N VAL A 46 7.33 2.48 -1.65
CA VAL A 46 6.29 3.26 -2.33
C VAL A 46 6.55 4.74 -2.15
N ILE A 47 6.49 5.51 -3.24
CA ILE A 47 6.48 6.97 -3.21
C ILE A 47 5.02 7.42 -3.14
N LYS A 48 4.67 8.13 -2.07
CA LYS A 48 3.33 8.70 -1.85
C LYS A 48 3.14 9.97 -2.67
N ASN A 49 1.89 10.39 -2.83
CA ASN A 49 1.53 11.62 -3.57
C ASN A 49 2.25 12.90 -3.09
N ASN A 50 2.66 12.95 -1.83
CA ASN A 50 3.38 14.07 -1.21
C ASN A 50 4.90 13.98 -1.36
N GLY A 51 5.41 12.97 -2.08
CA GLY A 51 6.82 12.70 -2.28
C GLY A 51 7.52 11.94 -1.16
N SER A 52 6.82 11.57 -0.07
CA SER A 52 7.40 10.73 0.98
C SER A 52 7.58 9.29 0.49
N ILE A 53 8.59 8.60 1.05
CA ILE A 53 8.85 7.19 0.75
C ILE A 53 8.41 6.37 1.95
N ASP A 54 7.47 5.46 1.72
CA ASP A 54 6.97 4.51 2.71
C ASP A 54 7.49 3.11 2.39
N LEU A 55 7.65 2.30 3.44
CA LEU A 55 7.97 0.88 3.32
C LEU A 55 6.76 0.06 3.78
N GLU A 56 6.17 -0.71 2.88
CA GLU A 56 4.90 -1.41 3.10
C GLU A 56 5.08 -2.92 3.13
N HIS A 57 4.42 -3.60 4.06
CA HIS A 57 4.29 -5.05 4.09
C HIS A 57 2.81 -5.41 4.01
N THR A 58 2.42 -6.28 3.08
CA THR A 58 1.02 -6.68 2.88
C THR A 58 0.82 -8.14 3.25
N ILE A 59 -0.09 -8.42 4.20
CA ILE A 59 -0.50 -9.77 4.59
C ILE A 59 -2.00 -9.92 4.31
N GLY A 60 -2.35 -10.79 3.36
CA GLY A 60 -3.73 -10.89 2.88
C GLY A 60 -4.19 -9.55 2.31
N ASN A 61 -5.24 -8.97 2.87
CA ASN A 61 -5.72 -7.63 2.50
C ASN A 61 -5.25 -6.53 3.48
N MET A 62 -4.50 -6.86 4.53
CA MET A 62 -3.99 -5.85 5.46
C MET A 62 -2.64 -5.33 4.99
N ARG A 63 -2.45 -4.01 5.05
CA ARG A 63 -1.18 -3.36 4.73
C ARG A 63 -0.65 -2.60 5.93
N PHE A 64 0.57 -2.97 6.30
CA PHE A 64 1.33 -2.36 7.37
C PHE A 64 2.40 -1.46 6.77
N THR A 65 2.59 -0.29 7.35
CA THR A 65 3.59 0.68 6.91
C THR A 65 4.60 0.88 8.03
N LEU A 66 5.89 0.71 7.74
CA LEU A 66 6.95 0.90 8.73
C LEU A 66 6.87 2.30 9.36
N GLY A 67 6.94 2.35 10.69
CA GLY A 67 6.86 3.61 11.44
C GLY A 67 5.44 4.20 11.58
N LYS A 68 4.41 3.50 11.09
CA LYS A 68 2.99 3.85 11.34
C LYS A 68 2.35 2.87 12.33
N PRO A 69 1.30 3.30 13.05
CA PRO A 69 0.54 2.42 13.92
C PRO A 69 0.13 1.10 13.23
N GLY A 70 0.12 0.02 14.00
CA GLY A 70 -0.19 -1.32 13.50
C GLY A 70 1.03 -2.11 13.02
N PHE A 71 2.12 -1.47 12.59
CA PHE A 71 3.33 -2.19 12.16
C PHE A 71 3.96 -3.03 13.28
N GLU A 72 3.96 -2.51 14.51
CA GLU A 72 4.47 -3.20 15.71
C GLU A 72 3.77 -4.54 15.99
N GLN A 73 2.58 -4.79 15.43
CA GLN A 73 1.87 -6.06 15.57
C GLN A 73 2.50 -7.20 14.74
N LEU A 74 3.47 -6.88 13.88
CA LEU A 74 4.20 -7.85 13.06
C LEU A 74 5.49 -8.36 13.73
N LEU A 75 5.86 -7.81 14.89
CA LEU A 75 7.10 -8.14 15.62
C LEU A 75 6.90 -9.23 16.67
#